data_AF-A0AAD3S2C8-F1
#
_entry.id   AF-A0AAD3S2C8-F1
#
_cell.length_a   1.000
_cell.length_b   1.000
_cell.length_c   1.000
_cell.angle_alpha   90.00
_cell.angle_beta   90.00
_cell.angle_gamma   90.00
#
_symmetry.space_group_name_H-M   'P 1'
#
loop_
_entity.id
_entity.type
_entity.pdbx_description
1 polymer ?
#
loop_
_entity_poly.entity_id
_entity_poly.type
_entity_poly.pdbx_seq_one_letter_code
_entity_poly.pdbx_strand_id
1 'polypeptide(L)'
;MMNSRPKRNPGEELTSILDFRRGKWVFHQEFTPLCTNSSCQTIPVSKNCFVNVRKDEEFLQWRWEPEKCELPRFETKTIFSIVSGKKMAFIGDSVARNQMESLLCLPSQEEAPLDLYKDAKDRFWTWYFPGHNFTIMVLWTKFLVASEERGINGYPTVIFDLHLDKVDESWALKLPSQLNYAILSDSQWFFRKNNLYQGGRMIGCIYCKNESNVKQLDVGFAIGRALRSALTYTNNCEERDRLLTLVRTISPSHFENGTWKTGRSCNRTSPFRGESAEKEEVAAAGDGEWAVRAVPMEETGRARRRGEGRGRRFEVLDITRAMMMMRPDGHPGSHWRTKKQKKGYNDCVHWCLPGPIDTWNDLLLAILRK
;
A
#
# COMPACT_ATOMS: atom_id res chain seq x y z
N MET A 1 11.66 64.23 -1.08
CA MET A 1 11.54 63.31 -2.23
C MET A 1 11.58 61.88 -1.69
N MET A 2 10.41 61.25 -1.58
CA MET A 2 10.24 59.88 -1.07
C MET A 2 10.54 58.88 -2.21
N ASN A 3 11.43 57.94 -1.93
CA ASN A 3 11.81 56.85 -2.83
C ASN A 3 10.79 55.70 -2.69
N SER A 4 10.04 55.42 -3.76
CA SER A 4 9.09 54.32 -3.83
C SER A 4 9.81 52.99 -4.13
N ARG A 5 9.73 52.03 -3.20
CA ARG A 5 10.05 50.63 -3.48
C ARG A 5 8.90 49.98 -4.25
N PRO A 6 9.16 49.13 -5.28
CA PRO A 6 8.09 48.40 -5.94
C PRO A 6 7.53 47.31 -5.00
N LYS A 7 6.20 47.24 -4.91
CA LYS A 7 5.45 46.23 -4.17
C LYS A 7 5.73 44.85 -4.76
N ARG A 8 6.16 43.89 -3.93
CA ARG A 8 6.17 42.46 -4.27
C ARG A 8 4.73 41.97 -4.42
N ASN A 9 4.47 41.24 -5.50
CA ASN A 9 3.22 40.50 -5.67
C ASN A 9 3.11 39.39 -4.61
N PRO A 10 1.93 39.13 -4.02
CA PRO A 10 1.74 38.08 -3.01
C PRO A 10 1.66 36.66 -3.58
N GLY A 11 2.01 36.46 -4.87
CA GLY A 11 1.74 35.23 -5.62
C GLY A 11 2.92 34.25 -5.76
N GLU A 12 4.08 34.56 -5.18
CA GLU A 12 5.27 33.70 -5.22
C GLU A 12 5.76 33.42 -3.81
N GLU A 13 4.90 32.84 -2.97
CA GLU A 13 5.35 32.12 -1.78
C GLU A 13 5.48 30.64 -2.13
N LEU A 14 6.74 30.20 -2.18
CA LEU A 14 7.26 28.84 -2.10
C LEU A 14 6.22 27.72 -2.35
N THR A 15 6.41 26.99 -3.45
CA THR A 15 6.06 25.57 -3.51
C THR A 15 6.88 24.79 -2.48
N SER A 16 6.55 24.99 -1.20
CA SER A 16 6.89 24.14 -0.09
C SER A 16 6.52 22.73 -0.52
N ILE A 17 7.50 21.83 -0.58
CA ILE A 17 7.27 20.42 -0.80
C ILE A 17 6.32 19.97 0.33
N LEU A 18 5.03 19.81 0.01
CA LEU A 18 4.04 19.32 0.96
C LEU A 18 4.52 17.97 1.50
N ASP A 19 4.93 17.99 2.77
CA ASP A 19 5.51 16.86 3.48
C ASP A 19 4.50 16.31 4.47
N PHE A 20 3.81 15.24 4.05
CA PHE A 20 2.81 14.57 4.86
C PHE A 20 3.41 13.53 5.83
N ARG A 21 4.74 13.35 5.83
CA ARG A 21 5.43 12.22 6.49
C ARG A 21 5.61 12.40 7.99
N ARG A 22 5.47 13.64 8.49
CA ARG A 22 5.61 14.01 9.90
C ARG A 22 4.33 14.66 10.38
N GLY A 23 3.84 14.23 11.54
CA GLY A 23 2.53 14.61 12.05
C GLY A 23 2.17 13.82 13.29
N LYS A 24 0.90 13.88 13.65
CA LYS A 24 0.34 13.14 14.79
C LYS A 24 -1.08 12.67 14.47
N TRP A 25 -1.49 11.58 15.12
CA TRP A 25 -2.90 11.19 15.15
C TRP A 25 -3.64 12.06 16.16
N VAL A 26 -4.69 12.73 15.70
CA VAL A 26 -5.57 13.54 16.53
C VAL A 26 -6.94 12.90 16.56
N PHE A 27 -7.47 12.72 17.76
CA PHE A 27 -8.83 12.21 17.95
C PHE A 27 -9.82 13.34 17.75
N HIS A 28 -10.78 13.14 16.87
CA HIS A 28 -11.82 14.10 16.55
C HIS A 28 -13.18 13.44 16.80
N GLN A 29 -13.83 13.82 17.90
CA GLN A 29 -15.07 13.17 18.35
C GLN A 29 -16.22 13.26 17.31
N GLU A 30 -16.25 14.31 16.50
CA GLU A 30 -17.24 14.51 15.44
C GLU A 30 -16.78 14.00 14.07
N PHE A 31 -15.59 13.38 13.99
CA PHE A 31 -15.07 12.88 12.72
C PHE A 31 -15.82 11.63 12.27
N THR A 32 -16.66 11.81 11.26
CA THR A 32 -17.40 10.72 10.64
C THR A 32 -16.50 9.94 9.69
N PRO A 33 -16.56 8.59 9.68
CA PRO A 33 -15.88 7.77 8.69
C PRO A 33 -16.27 8.18 7.26
N LEU A 34 -15.37 8.00 6.29
CA LEU A 34 -15.66 8.32 4.88
C LEU A 34 -16.68 7.37 4.23
N CYS A 35 -16.86 6.18 4.81
CA CYS A 35 -17.92 5.25 4.47
C CYS A 35 -18.33 4.46 5.73
N THR A 36 -19.54 3.91 5.73
CA THR A 36 -20.05 3.00 6.76
C THR A 36 -20.14 1.57 6.24
N ASN A 37 -20.31 0.61 7.15
CA ASN A 37 -20.46 -0.82 6.82
C ASN A 37 -21.62 -1.16 5.88
N SER A 38 -22.65 -0.30 5.80
CA SER A 38 -23.87 -0.48 5.00
C SER A 38 -23.90 0.40 3.75
N SER A 39 -23.22 1.54 3.77
CA SER A 39 -23.14 2.47 2.63
C SER A 39 -22.42 1.89 1.41
N CYS A 40 -21.56 0.90 1.63
CA CYS A 40 -20.60 0.48 0.63
C CYS A 40 -20.69 -1.01 0.32
N GLN A 41 -21.39 -1.33 -0.78
CA GLN A 41 -21.65 -2.71 -1.21
C GLN A 41 -20.42 -3.41 -1.80
N THR A 42 -19.37 -2.66 -2.12
CA THR A 42 -18.14 -3.18 -2.73
C THR A 42 -17.13 -3.72 -1.71
N ILE A 43 -17.31 -3.43 -0.41
CA ILE A 43 -16.42 -3.93 0.64
C ILE A 43 -16.58 -5.46 0.77
N PRO A 44 -15.48 -6.24 0.69
CA PRO A 44 -15.57 -7.67 0.93
C PRO A 44 -15.95 -7.97 2.38
N VAL A 45 -16.83 -8.96 2.58
CA VAL A 45 -17.27 -9.42 3.90
C VAL A 45 -16.10 -9.72 4.84
N SER A 46 -14.98 -10.25 4.34
CA SER A 46 -13.82 -10.56 5.17
C SER A 46 -13.16 -9.33 5.81
N LYS A 47 -13.24 -8.17 5.14
CA LYS A 47 -12.64 -6.89 5.57
C LYS A 47 -13.62 -5.97 6.29
N ASN A 48 -14.92 -6.25 6.20
CA ASN A 48 -15.96 -5.51 6.90
C ASN A 48 -16.04 -5.97 8.37
N CYS A 49 -15.25 -5.32 9.23
CA CYS A 49 -15.11 -5.71 10.63
C CYS A 49 -16.42 -5.58 11.42
N PHE A 50 -17.28 -4.61 11.08
CA PHE A 50 -18.57 -4.40 11.74
C PHE A 50 -19.60 -5.49 11.41
N VAL A 51 -19.65 -5.92 10.13
CA VAL A 51 -20.43 -7.12 9.75
C VAL A 51 -19.91 -8.37 10.47
N ASN A 52 -18.63 -8.39 10.81
CA ASN A 52 -17.99 -9.45 11.58
C ASN A 52 -18.01 -9.19 13.11
N VAL A 53 -18.99 -8.42 13.60
CA VAL A 53 -19.32 -8.26 15.03
C VAL A 53 -18.27 -7.47 15.82
N ARG A 54 -17.45 -6.65 15.15
CA ARG A 54 -16.64 -5.63 15.85
C ARG A 54 -17.56 -4.53 16.37
N LYS A 55 -17.37 -4.10 17.62
CA LYS A 55 -18.25 -3.13 18.32
C LYS A 55 -17.58 -1.80 18.61
N ASP A 56 -16.26 -1.76 18.70
CA ASP A 56 -15.53 -0.52 18.94
C ASP A 56 -15.45 0.30 17.63
N GLU A 57 -15.85 1.56 17.69
CA GLU A 57 -15.89 2.48 16.55
C GLU A 57 -14.92 3.67 16.71
N GLU A 58 -14.40 3.89 17.92
CA GLU A 58 -13.52 5.03 18.26
C GLU A 58 -12.24 5.08 17.40
N PHE A 59 -11.77 3.93 16.91
CA PHE A 59 -10.61 3.86 16.01
C PHE A 59 -10.87 4.61 14.69
N LEU A 60 -12.12 4.79 14.26
CA LEU A 60 -12.46 5.52 13.05
C LEU A 60 -12.39 7.05 13.22
N GLN A 61 -12.40 7.55 14.45
CA GLN A 61 -12.43 8.98 14.77
C GLN A 61 -11.04 9.64 14.81
N TRP A 62 -10.00 8.90 14.42
CA TRP A 62 -8.63 9.40 14.37
C TRP A 62 -8.29 9.93 12.99
N ARG A 63 -7.76 11.16 12.94
CA ARG A 63 -7.26 11.79 11.72
C ARG A 63 -5.76 12.06 11.83
N TRP A 64 -5.05 11.85 10.73
CA TRP A 64 -3.65 12.22 10.63
C TRP A 64 -3.51 13.71 10.33
N GLU A 65 -2.78 14.43 11.19
CA GLU A 65 -2.48 15.85 11.02
C GLU A 65 -0.98 16.05 10.79
N PRO A 66 -0.55 16.36 9.56
CA PRO A 66 0.83 16.70 9.27
C PRO A 66 1.27 17.98 10.01
N GLU A 67 2.55 18.05 10.40
CA GLU A 67 3.09 19.19 11.17
C GLU A 67 3.08 20.51 10.40
N LYS A 68 3.23 20.45 9.07
CA LYS A 68 3.53 21.63 8.23
C LYS A 68 2.46 21.95 7.19
N CYS A 69 1.41 21.14 7.10
CA CYS A 69 0.36 21.33 6.12
C CYS A 69 -0.93 20.61 6.54
N GLU A 70 -2.03 21.01 5.93
CA GLU A 70 -3.29 20.29 6.05
C GLU A 70 -3.33 19.13 5.05
N LEU A 71 -3.69 17.93 5.53
CA LEU A 71 -4.00 16.80 4.67
C LEU A 71 -5.44 16.95 4.18
N PRO A 72 -5.68 17.15 2.87
CA PRO A 72 -7.03 17.25 2.34
C PRO A 72 -7.78 15.93 2.59
N ARG A 73 -8.99 16.05 3.12
CA ARG A 73 -9.90 14.91 3.26
C ARG A 73 -10.34 14.43 1.88
N PHE A 74 -10.46 13.12 1.71
CA PHE A 74 -10.94 12.52 0.48
C PHE A 74 -12.32 13.05 0.11
N GLU A 75 -12.47 13.45 -1.16
CA GLU A 75 -13.72 13.92 -1.73
C GLU A 75 -13.95 13.23 -3.07
N THR A 76 -15.10 12.57 -3.20
CA THR A 76 -15.45 11.76 -4.37
C THR A 76 -15.46 12.59 -5.67
N LYS A 77 -16.08 13.77 -5.66
CA LYS A 77 -16.08 14.69 -6.81
C LYS A 77 -14.67 15.10 -7.24
N THR A 78 -13.78 15.34 -6.27
CA THR A 78 -12.40 15.68 -6.57
C THR A 78 -11.68 14.48 -7.20
N ILE A 79 -11.76 13.28 -6.63
CA ILE A 79 -11.04 12.14 -7.23
C ILE A 79 -11.56 11.89 -8.64
N PHE A 80 -12.88 11.95 -8.86
CA PHE A 80 -13.48 11.74 -10.17
C PHE A 80 -13.02 12.77 -11.18
N SER A 81 -12.92 14.07 -10.83
CA SER A 81 -12.38 15.07 -11.75
C SER A 81 -10.94 14.78 -12.19
N ILE A 82 -10.15 14.12 -11.33
CA ILE A 82 -8.76 13.74 -11.63
C ILE A 82 -8.67 12.44 -12.43
N VAL A 83 -9.52 11.46 -12.15
CA VAL A 83 -9.44 10.11 -12.72
C VAL A 83 -10.39 9.87 -13.91
N SER A 84 -11.21 10.85 -14.26
CA SER A 84 -12.16 10.73 -15.38
C SER A 84 -11.43 10.46 -16.71
N GLY A 85 -11.89 9.46 -17.44
CA GLY A 85 -11.27 8.98 -18.68
C GLY A 85 -9.90 8.31 -18.49
N LYS A 86 -9.55 7.88 -17.26
CA LYS A 86 -8.24 7.32 -16.93
C LYS A 86 -8.34 5.89 -16.41
N LYS A 87 -7.19 5.21 -16.40
CA LYS A 87 -7.03 3.86 -15.84
C LYS A 87 -6.01 3.87 -14.70
N MET A 88 -6.38 3.23 -13.60
CA MET A 88 -5.57 3.10 -12.38
C MET A 88 -5.39 1.63 -12.02
N ALA A 89 -4.15 1.20 -11.79
CA ALA A 89 -3.85 -0.18 -11.41
C ALA A 89 -3.09 -0.23 -10.07
N PHE A 90 -3.61 -1.01 -9.13
CA PHE A 90 -2.92 -1.41 -7.91
C PHE A 90 -2.22 -2.73 -8.14
N ILE A 91 -0.90 -2.77 -8.00
CA ILE A 91 -0.07 -3.92 -8.36
C ILE A 91 0.73 -4.31 -7.11
N GLY A 92 0.49 -5.53 -6.62
CA GLY A 92 1.12 -5.97 -5.39
C GLY A 92 0.35 -7.02 -4.62
N ASP A 93 0.66 -7.13 -3.33
CA ASP A 93 0.13 -8.18 -2.46
C ASP A 93 -1.32 -7.93 -2.00
N SER A 94 -1.77 -8.69 -0.99
CA SER A 94 -3.13 -8.59 -0.46
C SER A 94 -3.42 -7.26 0.24
N VAL A 95 -2.38 -6.54 0.69
CA VAL A 95 -2.50 -5.19 1.27
C VAL A 95 -2.61 -4.14 0.17
N ALA A 96 -1.98 -4.36 -1.00
CA ALA A 96 -2.25 -3.55 -2.21
C ALA A 96 -3.75 -3.61 -2.56
N ARG A 97 -4.31 -4.82 -2.58
CA ARG A 97 -5.74 -5.05 -2.79
C ARG A 97 -6.60 -4.39 -1.71
N ASN A 98 -6.18 -4.41 -0.45
CA ASN A 98 -6.90 -3.76 0.65
C ASN A 98 -7.07 -2.26 0.44
N GLN A 99 -6.04 -1.58 -0.06
CA GLN A 99 -6.10 -0.15 -0.35
C GLN A 99 -7.01 0.12 -1.55
N MET A 100 -6.88 -0.69 -2.60
CA MET A 100 -7.74 -0.59 -3.78
C MET A 100 -9.22 -0.77 -3.40
N GLU A 101 -9.56 -1.73 -2.54
CA GLU A 101 -10.95 -1.93 -2.09
C GLU A 101 -11.47 -0.77 -1.24
N SER A 102 -10.62 -0.15 -0.40
CA SER A 102 -10.97 1.13 0.25
C SER A 102 -11.24 2.21 -0.80
N LEU A 103 -10.34 2.38 -1.78
CA LEU A 103 -10.49 3.42 -2.81
C LEU A 103 -11.68 3.16 -3.74
N LEU A 104 -12.03 1.90 -4.02
CA LEU A 104 -13.20 1.53 -4.81
C LEU A 104 -14.49 1.91 -4.06
N CYS A 105 -14.46 1.70 -2.74
CA CYS A 105 -15.61 1.92 -1.88
C CYS A 105 -16.02 3.40 -1.80
N LEU A 106 -15.06 4.29 -1.56
CA LEU A 106 -15.32 5.73 -1.38
C LEU A 106 -16.14 6.37 -2.52
N PRO A 107 -15.75 6.27 -3.81
CA PRO A 107 -16.49 6.80 -4.93
C PRO A 107 -17.72 5.97 -5.30
N SER A 108 -17.80 4.69 -4.90
CA SER A 108 -18.98 3.86 -5.17
C SER A 108 -20.28 4.35 -4.54
N GLN A 109 -20.16 5.26 -3.56
CA GLN A 109 -21.28 5.93 -2.91
C GLN A 109 -21.98 6.97 -3.82
N GLU A 110 -21.25 7.57 -4.78
CA GLU A 110 -21.84 8.50 -5.76
C GLU A 110 -22.16 7.81 -7.09
N GLU A 111 -21.36 6.82 -7.49
CA GLU A 111 -21.59 6.08 -8.73
C GLU A 111 -21.29 4.58 -8.54
N ALA A 112 -22.28 3.73 -8.79
CA ALA A 112 -22.09 2.29 -8.68
C ALA A 112 -21.13 1.76 -9.77
N PRO A 113 -20.01 1.10 -9.40
CA PRO A 113 -19.09 0.54 -10.38
C PRO A 113 -19.62 -0.78 -10.96
N LEU A 114 -19.27 -1.03 -12.22
CA LEU A 114 -19.49 -2.29 -12.91
C LEU A 114 -18.28 -3.22 -12.70
N ASP A 115 -18.55 -4.48 -12.34
CA ASP A 115 -17.55 -5.55 -12.33
C ASP A 115 -17.32 -6.03 -13.77
N LEU A 116 -16.21 -5.63 -14.39
CA LEU A 116 -15.93 -5.96 -15.79
C LEU A 116 -15.22 -7.30 -15.96
N TYR A 117 -14.33 -7.63 -15.03
CA TYR A 117 -13.50 -8.83 -15.15
C TYR A 117 -12.97 -9.25 -13.79
N LYS A 118 -13.13 -10.54 -13.50
CA LYS A 118 -12.54 -11.21 -12.35
C LYS A 118 -11.94 -12.54 -12.80
N ASP A 119 -10.66 -12.79 -12.49
CA ASP A 119 -10.06 -14.09 -12.78
C ASP A 119 -10.54 -15.17 -11.82
N ALA A 120 -10.44 -16.44 -12.23
CA ALA A 120 -10.93 -17.58 -11.44
C ALA A 120 -10.24 -17.75 -10.07
N LYS A 121 -9.10 -17.09 -9.84
CA LYS A 121 -8.34 -17.14 -8.59
C LYS A 121 -8.50 -15.88 -7.74
N ASP A 122 -9.36 -14.95 -8.12
CA ASP A 122 -9.57 -13.66 -7.45
C ASP A 122 -8.27 -12.84 -7.27
N ARG A 123 -7.28 -13.03 -8.15
CA ARG A 123 -6.00 -12.29 -8.17
C ARG A 123 -6.09 -11.04 -9.04
N PHE A 124 -6.87 -11.08 -10.11
CA PHE A 124 -7.03 -9.99 -11.05
C PHE A 124 -8.48 -9.57 -11.08
N TRP A 125 -8.73 -8.30 -10.81
CA TRP A 125 -10.08 -7.76 -10.78
C TRP A 125 -10.10 -6.34 -11.35
N THR A 126 -11.05 -6.07 -12.23
CA THR A 126 -11.25 -4.77 -12.90
C THR A 126 -12.66 -4.27 -12.68
N TRP A 127 -12.76 -3.04 -12.19
CA TRP A 127 -14.01 -2.31 -12.04
C TRP A 127 -14.03 -1.08 -12.93
N TYR A 128 -15.23 -0.68 -13.33
CA TYR A 128 -15.45 0.45 -14.22
C TYR A 128 -16.59 1.35 -13.75
N PHE A 129 -16.31 2.64 -13.68
CA PHE A 129 -17.27 3.69 -13.40
C PHE A 129 -17.73 4.30 -14.75
N PRO A 130 -18.89 3.90 -15.29
CA PRO A 130 -19.38 4.35 -16.59
C PRO A 130 -19.59 5.87 -16.71
N GLY A 131 -20.06 6.54 -15.67
CA GLY A 131 -20.33 7.98 -15.66
C GLY A 131 -19.07 8.83 -15.81
N HIS A 132 -17.95 8.35 -15.27
CA HIS A 132 -16.65 9.04 -15.34
C HIS A 132 -15.66 8.39 -16.31
N ASN A 133 -16.05 7.32 -17.02
CA ASN A 133 -15.14 6.52 -17.84
C ASN A 133 -13.82 6.19 -17.10
N PHE A 134 -13.95 5.79 -15.83
CA PHE A 134 -12.81 5.51 -14.96
C PHE A 134 -12.68 4.01 -14.72
N THR A 135 -11.49 3.46 -14.94
CA THR A 135 -11.20 2.05 -14.66
C THR A 135 -10.24 1.93 -13.47
N ILE A 136 -10.59 1.11 -12.49
CA ILE A 136 -9.72 0.73 -11.38
C ILE A 136 -9.46 -0.77 -11.41
N MET A 137 -8.20 -1.17 -11.24
CA MET A 137 -7.75 -2.55 -11.35
C MET A 137 -6.93 -2.96 -10.15
N VAL A 138 -7.05 -4.21 -9.74
CA VAL A 138 -6.07 -4.88 -8.87
C VAL A 138 -5.38 -5.99 -9.66
N LEU A 139 -4.05 -5.96 -9.62
CA LEU A 139 -3.17 -6.96 -10.20
C LEU A 139 -2.35 -7.60 -9.08
N TRP A 140 -2.91 -8.66 -8.49
CA TRP A 140 -2.30 -9.30 -7.34
C TRP A 140 -1.06 -10.11 -7.73
N THR A 141 0.04 -9.85 -7.03
CA THR A 141 1.30 -10.59 -7.13
C THR A 141 1.92 -10.68 -5.74
N LYS A 142 2.72 -11.72 -5.51
CA LYS A 142 3.37 -11.94 -4.21
C LYS A 142 4.65 -11.13 -4.03
N PHE A 143 5.37 -10.85 -5.13
CA PHE A 143 6.73 -10.29 -5.05
C PHE A 143 7.05 -9.24 -6.13
N LEU A 144 6.10 -8.85 -6.99
CA LEU A 144 6.29 -8.05 -8.22
C LEU A 144 7.20 -8.68 -9.30
N VAL A 145 8.13 -9.55 -8.90
CA VAL A 145 9.06 -10.31 -9.75
C VAL A 145 8.62 -11.74 -9.93
N ALA A 146 9.11 -12.37 -11.00
CA ALA A 146 8.83 -13.77 -11.27
C ALA A 146 9.23 -14.63 -10.07
N SER A 147 8.31 -15.47 -9.63
CA SER A 147 8.48 -16.29 -8.43
C SER A 147 7.85 -17.65 -8.60
N GLU A 148 8.54 -18.69 -8.14
CA GLU A 148 8.05 -20.07 -8.16
C GLU A 148 8.00 -20.63 -6.74
N GLU A 149 6.90 -21.29 -6.39
CA GLU A 149 6.79 -21.98 -5.10
C GLU A 149 7.48 -23.34 -5.19
N ARG A 150 8.44 -23.59 -4.30
CA ARG A 150 9.09 -24.90 -4.23
C ARG A 150 8.14 -25.95 -3.69
N GLY A 151 8.11 -27.08 -4.37
CA GLY A 151 7.53 -28.31 -3.86
C GLY A 151 8.63 -29.27 -3.40
N ILE A 152 8.50 -29.85 -2.21
CA ILE A 152 9.28 -31.01 -1.79
C ILE A 152 8.34 -32.21 -1.84
N ASN A 153 8.73 -33.26 -2.58
CA ASN A 153 7.92 -34.47 -2.78
C ASN A 153 6.49 -34.19 -3.29
N GLY A 154 6.33 -33.17 -4.13
CA GLY A 154 5.03 -32.76 -4.67
C GLY A 154 4.17 -31.91 -3.73
N TYR A 155 4.64 -31.63 -2.50
CA TYR A 155 3.92 -30.76 -1.55
C TYR A 155 4.54 -29.36 -1.48
N PRO A 156 3.73 -28.29 -1.54
CA PRO A 156 4.22 -26.91 -1.48
C PRO A 156 4.85 -26.61 -0.12
N THR A 157 6.06 -26.05 -0.12
CA THR A 157 6.84 -25.82 1.10
C THR A 157 6.80 -24.39 1.61
N VAL A 158 5.96 -23.53 1.02
CA VAL A 158 5.86 -22.08 1.29
C VAL A 158 7.20 -21.33 1.20
N ILE A 159 8.17 -21.91 0.48
CA ILE A 159 9.47 -21.33 0.14
C ILE A 159 9.41 -20.96 -1.34
N PHE A 160 9.82 -19.74 -1.67
CA PHE A 160 9.75 -19.24 -3.04
C PHE A 160 11.14 -18.98 -3.61
N ASP A 161 11.31 -19.30 -4.89
CA ASP A 161 12.47 -18.89 -5.68
C ASP A 161 12.12 -17.60 -6.42
N LEU A 162 12.82 -16.53 -6.08
CA LEU A 162 12.57 -15.17 -6.55
C LEU A 162 13.58 -14.78 -7.62
N HIS A 163 13.14 -14.51 -8.84
CA HIS A 163 14.00 -14.05 -9.92
C HIS A 163 14.05 -12.53 -9.95
N LEU A 164 14.99 -11.95 -9.21
CA LEU A 164 15.07 -10.50 -8.96
C LEU A 164 15.37 -9.65 -10.20
N ASP A 165 15.74 -10.27 -11.32
CA ASP A 165 16.00 -9.64 -12.62
C ASP A 165 14.81 -9.72 -13.59
N LYS A 166 13.74 -10.43 -13.24
CA LYS A 166 12.57 -10.65 -14.10
C LYS A 166 11.30 -10.19 -13.43
N VAL A 167 10.52 -9.35 -14.12
CA VAL A 167 9.20 -8.97 -13.65
C VAL A 167 8.24 -10.16 -13.77
N ASP A 168 7.25 -10.24 -12.88
CA ASP A 168 6.19 -11.25 -12.99
C ASP A 168 5.27 -10.92 -14.17
N GLU A 169 5.34 -11.76 -15.21
CA GLU A 169 4.56 -11.59 -16.44
C GLU A 169 3.05 -11.57 -16.21
N SER A 170 2.57 -12.19 -15.12
CA SER A 170 1.14 -12.32 -14.86
C SER A 170 0.44 -10.99 -14.63
N TRP A 171 1.11 -10.01 -14.01
CA TRP A 171 0.59 -8.63 -13.91
C TRP A 171 1.09 -7.78 -15.07
N ALA A 172 2.34 -7.96 -15.51
CA ALA A 172 2.98 -7.11 -16.50
C ALA A 172 2.29 -7.13 -17.87
N LEU A 173 1.83 -8.30 -18.31
CA LEU A 173 1.10 -8.49 -19.57
C LEU A 173 -0.37 -8.05 -19.47
N LYS A 174 -0.91 -7.91 -18.25
CA LYS A 174 -2.30 -7.47 -18.01
C LYS A 174 -2.44 -5.95 -17.87
N LEU A 175 -1.33 -5.21 -17.88
CA LEU A 175 -1.39 -3.76 -17.82
C LEU A 175 -1.97 -3.21 -19.13
N PRO A 176 -2.98 -2.34 -19.08
CA PRO A 176 -3.53 -1.75 -20.28
C PRO A 176 -2.50 -0.85 -20.98
N SER A 177 -2.62 -0.72 -22.30
CA SER A 177 -1.80 0.18 -23.11
C SER A 177 -1.90 1.62 -22.62
N GLN A 178 -3.11 2.13 -22.37
CA GLN A 178 -3.36 3.47 -21.83
C GLN A 178 -3.52 3.46 -20.30
N LEU A 179 -2.45 3.11 -19.57
CA LEU A 179 -2.44 3.21 -18.10
C LEU A 179 -1.97 4.60 -17.66
N ASN A 180 -2.71 5.26 -16.77
CA ASN A 180 -2.36 6.59 -16.27
C ASN A 180 -1.72 6.55 -14.87
N TYR A 181 -2.18 5.63 -14.02
CA TYR A 181 -1.70 5.51 -12.65
C TYR A 181 -1.34 4.05 -12.33
N ALA A 182 -0.11 3.82 -11.87
CA ALA A 182 0.34 2.52 -11.37
C ALA A 182 0.76 2.66 -9.91
N ILE A 183 0.06 1.99 -8.99
CA ILE A 183 0.37 1.99 -7.56
C ILE A 183 1.04 0.65 -7.23
N LEU A 184 2.36 0.67 -7.05
CA LEU A 184 3.16 -0.50 -6.67
C LEU A 184 3.27 -0.60 -5.15
N SER A 185 3.00 -1.77 -4.58
CA SER A 185 3.22 -2.01 -3.16
C SER A 185 3.41 -3.49 -2.84
N ASP A 186 4.56 -3.86 -2.27
CA ASP A 186 4.82 -5.26 -1.92
C ASP A 186 5.87 -5.39 -0.82
N SER A 187 5.55 -6.13 0.24
CA SER A 187 6.47 -6.34 1.37
C SER A 187 6.15 -7.58 2.20
N GLN A 188 4.86 -7.92 2.36
CA GLN A 188 4.43 -8.92 3.36
C GLN A 188 4.92 -10.35 3.05
N TRP A 189 5.15 -10.67 1.77
CA TRP A 189 5.65 -11.98 1.37
C TRP A 189 7.17 -12.14 1.54
N PHE A 190 7.93 -11.04 1.71
CA PHE A 190 9.38 -11.08 1.86
C PHE A 190 9.83 -11.50 3.27
N PHE A 191 8.97 -11.33 4.29
CA PHE A 191 9.23 -11.72 5.69
C PHE A 191 9.09 -13.23 5.96
N ARG A 192 9.66 -14.04 5.07
CA ARG A 192 9.74 -15.50 5.18
C ARG A 192 10.95 -16.01 4.41
N LYS A 193 11.26 -17.29 4.57
CA LYS A 193 12.34 -17.91 3.82
C LYS A 193 12.05 -17.89 2.32
N ASN A 194 12.89 -17.20 1.57
CA ASN A 194 12.84 -17.11 0.12
C ASN A 194 14.25 -17.20 -0.45
N ASN A 195 14.43 -17.90 -1.56
CA ASN A 195 15.70 -17.96 -2.28
C ASN A 195 15.72 -16.89 -3.36
N LEU A 196 16.89 -16.28 -3.55
CA LEU A 196 17.08 -15.13 -4.43
C LEU A 196 17.94 -15.55 -5.61
N TYR A 197 17.41 -15.34 -6.81
CA TYR A 197 18.04 -15.64 -8.09
C TYR A 197 18.26 -14.36 -8.89
N GLN A 198 19.34 -14.36 -9.66
CA GLN A 198 19.64 -13.33 -10.65
C GLN A 198 20.37 -13.95 -11.83
N GLY A 199 19.92 -13.70 -13.06
CA GLY A 199 20.56 -14.26 -14.27
C GLY A 199 20.59 -15.80 -14.26
N GLY A 200 19.57 -16.43 -13.67
CA GLY A 200 19.48 -17.88 -13.50
C GLY A 200 20.37 -18.49 -12.40
N ARG A 201 21.15 -17.70 -11.66
CA ARG A 201 22.00 -18.18 -10.57
C ARG A 201 21.45 -17.79 -9.21
N MET A 202 21.51 -18.69 -8.23
CA MET A 202 21.18 -18.36 -6.85
C MET A 202 22.27 -17.47 -6.26
N ILE A 203 21.89 -16.28 -5.80
CA ILE A 203 22.80 -15.30 -5.19
C ILE A 203 22.73 -15.30 -3.66
N GLY A 204 21.69 -15.91 -3.09
CA GLY A 204 21.50 -16.03 -1.65
C GLY A 204 20.05 -16.33 -1.27
N CYS A 205 19.72 -16.17 0.01
CA CYS A 205 18.37 -16.38 0.54
C CYS A 205 18.08 -15.46 1.72
N ILE A 206 16.81 -15.27 2.02
CA ILE A 206 16.33 -14.58 3.21
C ILE A 206 15.99 -15.64 4.28
N TYR A 207 16.29 -15.37 5.56
CA TYR A 207 15.99 -16.28 6.70
C TYR A 207 16.53 -17.71 6.53
N CYS A 208 17.82 -17.84 6.23
CA CYS A 208 18.49 -19.11 5.94
C CYS A 208 19.83 -19.28 6.65
N LYS A 209 20.03 -18.61 7.80
CA LYS A 209 21.26 -18.69 8.62
C LYS A 209 21.75 -20.11 8.91
N ASN A 210 20.86 -21.09 8.91
CA ASN A 210 21.16 -22.48 9.26
C ASN A 210 21.54 -23.35 8.05
N GLU A 211 21.61 -22.81 6.84
CA GLU A 211 22.01 -23.55 5.63
C GLU A 211 23.48 -23.35 5.32
N SER A 212 24.23 -24.45 5.30
CA SER A 212 25.60 -24.46 4.80
C SER A 212 25.62 -24.20 3.29
N ASN A 213 26.48 -23.28 2.85
CA ASN A 213 26.72 -22.89 1.46
C ASN A 213 25.73 -21.90 0.80
N VAL A 214 24.77 -21.33 1.53
CA VAL A 214 23.90 -20.28 0.97
C VAL A 214 24.09 -18.96 1.72
N LYS A 215 24.40 -17.89 0.98
CA LYS A 215 24.59 -16.55 1.55
C LYS A 215 23.25 -15.98 2.04
N GLN A 216 23.14 -15.68 3.32
CA GLN A 216 22.00 -14.91 3.82
C GLN A 216 22.09 -13.45 3.34
N LEU A 217 21.00 -12.97 2.74
CA LEU A 217 20.81 -11.60 2.30
C LEU A 217 19.69 -10.92 3.11
N ASP A 218 19.76 -9.60 3.17
CA ASP A 218 18.81 -8.77 3.90
C ASP A 218 17.43 -8.72 3.20
N VAL A 219 16.35 -8.58 3.99
CA VAL A 219 14.98 -8.46 3.46
C VAL A 219 14.85 -7.22 2.57
N GLY A 220 15.43 -6.10 3.01
CA GLY A 220 15.44 -4.84 2.27
C GLY A 220 16.19 -4.94 0.95
N PHE A 221 17.26 -5.75 0.90
CA PHE A 221 17.93 -6.04 -0.37
C PHE A 221 16.98 -6.73 -1.36
N ALA A 222 16.23 -7.74 -0.92
CA ALA A 222 15.30 -8.46 -1.80
C ALA A 222 14.15 -7.55 -2.28
N ILE A 223 13.51 -6.81 -1.35
CA ILE A 223 12.44 -5.84 -1.67
C ILE A 223 12.95 -4.78 -2.65
N GLY A 224 14.13 -4.21 -2.39
CA GLY A 224 14.70 -3.15 -3.22
C GLY A 224 15.01 -3.64 -4.64
N ARG A 225 15.51 -4.87 -4.76
CA ARG A 225 15.76 -5.47 -6.07
C ARG A 225 14.47 -5.78 -6.84
N ALA A 226 13.44 -6.27 -6.16
CA ALA A 226 12.14 -6.52 -6.77
C ALA A 226 11.47 -5.21 -7.25
N LEU A 227 11.42 -4.19 -6.39
CA LEU A 227 10.92 -2.86 -6.74
C LEU A 227 11.72 -2.25 -7.89
N ARG A 228 13.05 -2.37 -7.89
CA ARG A 228 13.89 -1.86 -8.98
C ARG A 228 13.50 -2.46 -10.32
N SER A 229 13.26 -3.77 -10.37
CA SER A 229 12.87 -4.46 -11.61
C SER A 229 11.47 -4.03 -12.07
N ALA A 230 10.51 -3.93 -11.15
CA ALA A 230 9.16 -3.43 -11.45
C ALA A 230 9.17 -1.97 -11.94
N LEU A 231 9.93 -1.09 -11.27
CA LEU A 231 10.08 0.32 -11.66
C LEU A 231 10.84 0.49 -12.96
N THR A 232 11.84 -0.35 -13.23
CA THR A 232 12.54 -0.34 -14.52
C THR A 232 11.61 -0.76 -15.64
N TYR A 233 10.76 -1.76 -15.41
CA TYR A 233 9.73 -2.17 -16.37
C TYR A 233 8.75 -1.02 -16.66
N THR A 234 8.16 -0.39 -15.65
CA THR A 234 7.25 0.74 -15.87
C THR A 234 7.95 1.95 -16.50
N ASN A 235 9.22 2.17 -16.18
CA ASN A 235 10.05 3.22 -16.79
C ASN A 235 10.47 2.93 -18.25
N ASN A 236 10.24 1.74 -18.77
CA ASN A 236 10.57 1.37 -20.15
C ASN A 236 9.32 1.11 -21.01
N CYS A 237 8.11 1.19 -20.45
CA CYS A 237 6.87 1.06 -21.23
C CYS A 237 6.67 2.28 -22.13
N GLU A 238 7.03 2.19 -23.41
CA GLU A 238 6.99 3.29 -24.38
C GLU A 238 5.55 3.71 -24.76
N GLU A 239 4.59 2.79 -24.73
CA GLU A 239 3.19 3.05 -25.09
C GLU A 239 2.40 3.91 -24.08
N ARG A 240 3.07 4.42 -23.03
CA ARG A 240 2.44 5.03 -21.85
C ARG A 240 2.90 6.46 -21.62
N ASP A 241 2.48 7.35 -22.50
CA ASP A 241 2.70 8.78 -22.33
C ASP A 241 2.05 9.26 -21.02
N ARG A 242 2.85 9.89 -20.16
CA ARG A 242 2.43 10.52 -18.89
C ARG A 242 1.98 9.57 -17.78
N LEU A 243 2.47 8.33 -17.75
CA LEU A 243 2.26 7.43 -16.61
C LEU A 243 2.84 8.01 -15.31
N LEU A 244 2.00 8.10 -14.28
CA LEU A 244 2.43 8.32 -12.90
C LEU A 244 2.53 6.97 -12.17
N THR A 245 3.74 6.60 -11.78
CA THR A 245 3.99 5.43 -10.93
C THR A 245 4.17 5.88 -9.49
N LEU A 246 3.32 5.38 -8.61
CA LEU A 246 3.36 5.59 -7.17
C LEU A 246 3.90 4.34 -6.50
N VAL A 247 4.87 4.49 -5.61
CA VAL A 247 5.33 3.38 -4.77
C VAL A 247 4.85 3.62 -3.35
N ARG A 248 3.99 2.74 -2.85
CA ARG A 248 3.57 2.77 -1.45
C ARG A 248 4.64 2.14 -0.59
N THR A 249 4.94 2.78 0.53
CA THR A 249 5.82 2.18 1.54
C THR A 249 5.12 1.01 2.25
N ILE A 250 5.85 0.40 3.17
CA ILE A 250 5.47 -0.85 3.82
C ILE A 250 4.31 -0.61 4.77
N SER A 251 3.28 -1.47 4.67
CA SER A 251 2.24 -1.54 5.69
C SER A 251 2.73 -2.43 6.82
N PRO A 252 2.75 -1.97 8.06
CA PRO A 252 3.18 -2.80 9.18
C PRO A 252 2.17 -3.87 9.55
N SER A 253 2.66 -4.88 10.26
CA SER A 253 1.82 -5.86 10.95
C SER A 253 1.95 -5.71 12.47
N HIS A 254 0.83 -5.69 13.19
CA HIS A 254 0.83 -5.47 14.66
C HIS A 254 0.49 -6.74 15.41
N PHE A 255 1.40 -7.71 15.42
CA PHE A 255 1.22 -8.90 16.25
C PHE A 255 1.73 -8.63 17.67
N GLU A 256 0.83 -8.67 18.65
CA GLU A 256 1.24 -8.62 20.05
C GLU A 256 1.64 -9.98 20.56
N ASN A 257 2.59 -9.97 21.49
CA ASN A 257 3.24 -11.14 22.03
C ASN A 257 4.06 -11.95 21.03
N GLY A 258 4.02 -11.82 19.67
CA GLY A 258 4.71 -12.74 18.73
C GLY A 258 4.43 -12.60 17.23
N THR A 259 4.35 -13.71 16.49
CA THR A 259 4.17 -13.71 15.01
C THR A 259 2.88 -14.40 14.56
N TRP A 260 2.49 -14.19 13.29
CA TRP A 260 1.28 -14.76 12.65
C TRP A 260 1.09 -16.28 12.81
N LYS A 261 2.16 -17.06 12.99
CA LYS A 261 2.09 -18.53 13.15
C LYS A 261 1.77 -19.00 14.58
N THR A 262 1.79 -18.10 15.56
CA THR A 262 1.78 -18.47 17.00
C THR A 262 0.45 -18.21 17.72
N GLY A 263 -0.65 -17.96 16.98
CA GLY A 263 -1.99 -17.86 17.56
C GLY A 263 -2.24 -16.57 18.36
N ARG A 264 -1.62 -15.47 17.95
CA ARG A 264 -1.60 -14.21 18.70
C ARG A 264 -2.58 -13.17 18.18
N SER A 265 -2.81 -12.10 18.94
CA SER A 265 -3.89 -11.12 18.72
C SER A 265 -3.38 -9.70 18.51
N CYS A 266 -4.26 -8.85 18.01
CA CYS A 266 -4.12 -7.40 17.88
C CYS A 266 -5.41 -6.79 18.45
N ASN A 267 -5.56 -6.85 19.78
CA ASN A 267 -6.82 -6.48 20.45
C ASN A 267 -6.84 -5.01 20.92
N ARG A 268 -5.82 -4.22 20.56
CA ARG A 268 -5.81 -2.80 20.89
C ARG A 268 -6.95 -2.10 20.16
N THR A 269 -7.58 -1.16 20.85
CA THR A 269 -8.72 -0.36 20.35
C THR A 269 -8.36 1.11 20.18
N SER A 270 -7.12 1.50 20.50
CA SER A 270 -6.62 2.86 20.32
C SER A 270 -5.20 2.87 19.75
N PRO A 271 -4.80 3.97 19.09
CA PRO A 271 -3.44 4.19 18.62
C PRO A 271 -2.40 4.17 19.74
N PHE A 272 -1.12 3.98 19.39
CA PHE A 272 -0.02 4.27 20.31
C PHE A 272 -0.01 5.78 20.66
N ARG A 273 0.26 6.12 21.93
CA ARG A 273 0.19 7.50 22.46
C ARG A 273 1.43 7.85 23.29
N GLY A 274 1.82 9.13 23.30
CA GLY A 274 2.84 9.70 24.21
C GLY A 274 4.29 9.54 23.75
N GLU A 275 5.25 9.92 24.60
CA GLU A 275 6.70 9.80 24.33
C GLU A 275 7.18 8.35 24.14
N SER A 276 6.37 7.36 24.54
CA SER A 276 6.63 5.95 24.27
C SER A 276 6.22 5.53 22.85
N ALA A 277 5.45 6.34 22.11
CA ALA A 277 4.95 5.99 20.78
C ALA A 277 6.09 5.78 19.77
N GLU A 278 7.19 6.54 19.81
CA GLU A 278 8.34 6.31 18.93
C GLU A 278 9.12 5.03 19.29
N LYS A 279 9.18 4.68 20.58
CA LYS A 279 9.82 3.42 21.03
C LYS A 279 8.94 2.21 20.74
N GLU A 280 7.64 2.36 20.89
CA GLU A 280 6.62 1.37 20.55
C GLU A 280 6.49 1.20 19.03
N GLU A 281 6.65 2.27 18.24
CA GLU A 281 6.74 2.26 16.78
C GLU A 281 7.91 1.37 16.31
N VAL A 282 9.10 1.58 16.86
CA VAL A 282 10.27 0.74 16.52
C VAL A 282 10.10 -0.70 17.02
N ALA A 283 9.53 -0.90 18.20
CA ALA A 283 9.29 -2.23 18.76
C ALA A 283 8.19 -3.02 18.02
N ALA A 284 7.14 -2.34 17.54
CA ALA A 284 6.00 -2.96 16.86
C ALA A 284 6.32 -3.40 15.42
N ALA A 285 7.17 -2.67 14.69
CA ALA A 285 7.67 -3.09 13.38
C ALA A 285 8.58 -4.33 13.46
N GLY A 286 9.14 -4.59 14.65
CA GLY A 286 10.37 -5.34 14.79
C GLY A 286 11.54 -4.65 14.06
N ASP A 287 12.77 -5.02 14.41
CA ASP A 287 13.97 -4.45 13.79
C ASP A 287 14.00 -4.59 12.25
N GLY A 288 13.17 -5.50 11.69
CA GLY A 288 13.07 -5.78 10.25
C GLY A 288 12.17 -4.83 9.45
N GLU A 289 10.89 -4.62 9.83
CA GLU A 289 9.93 -3.87 8.99
C GLU A 289 10.26 -2.37 8.93
N TRP A 290 10.77 -1.80 10.03
CA TRP A 290 11.19 -0.41 10.07
C TRP A 290 12.42 -0.16 9.21
N ALA A 291 13.40 -1.07 9.26
CA ALA A 291 14.64 -0.98 8.49
C ALA A 291 14.41 -0.98 6.98
N VAL A 292 13.33 -1.62 6.51
CA VAL A 292 13.03 -1.72 5.07
C VAL A 292 12.16 -0.59 4.54
N ARG A 293 11.66 0.34 5.37
CA ARG A 293 10.87 1.51 4.94
C ARG A 293 11.61 2.40 3.94
N ALA A 294 12.91 2.61 4.15
CA ALA A 294 13.71 3.50 3.30
C ALA A 294 13.84 2.96 1.86
N VAL A 295 13.68 1.64 1.68
CA VAL A 295 13.92 0.96 0.41
C VAL A 295 12.98 1.45 -0.71
N PRO A 296 11.64 1.46 -0.55
CA PRO A 296 10.74 2.10 -1.52
C PRO A 296 11.10 3.54 -1.87
N MET A 297 11.54 4.33 -0.89
CA MET A 297 11.90 5.73 -1.11
C MET A 297 13.15 5.85 -1.98
N GLU A 298 14.20 5.08 -1.67
CA GLU A 298 15.45 5.07 -2.41
C GLU A 298 15.27 4.57 -3.85
N GLU A 299 14.56 3.46 -4.04
CA GLU A 299 14.36 2.89 -5.38
C GLU A 299 13.47 3.79 -6.25
N THR A 300 12.48 4.45 -5.66
CA THR A 300 11.68 5.46 -6.37
C THR A 300 12.55 6.67 -6.77
N GLY A 301 13.42 7.14 -5.89
CA GLY A 301 14.39 8.19 -6.22
C GLY A 301 15.35 7.79 -7.34
N ARG A 302 15.81 6.53 -7.37
CA ARG A 302 16.63 5.98 -8.47
C ARG A 302 15.83 5.90 -9.77
N ALA A 303 14.56 5.48 -9.72
CA ALA A 303 13.68 5.43 -10.88
C ALA A 303 13.40 6.82 -11.46
N ARG A 304 13.14 7.81 -10.60
CA ARG A 304 12.95 9.22 -11.00
C ARG A 304 14.14 9.72 -11.82
N ARG A 305 15.36 9.57 -11.32
CA ARG A 305 16.60 9.98 -12.03
C ARG A 305 16.79 9.25 -13.37
N ARG A 306 16.40 7.99 -13.46
CA ARG A 306 16.50 7.21 -14.72
C ARG A 306 15.38 7.52 -15.72
N GLY A 307 14.26 8.03 -15.25
CA GLY A 307 13.09 8.40 -16.04
C GLY A 307 13.07 9.87 -16.45
N GLU A 308 13.98 10.69 -15.92
CA GLU A 308 14.14 12.09 -16.32
C GLU A 308 14.30 12.22 -17.84
N GLY A 309 13.55 13.15 -18.43
CA GLY A 309 13.50 13.35 -19.88
C GLY A 309 12.56 12.42 -20.66
N ARG A 310 11.97 11.39 -20.03
CA ARG A 310 11.04 10.44 -20.69
C ARG A 310 9.55 10.71 -20.42
N GLY A 311 9.21 11.85 -19.82
CA GLY A 311 7.83 12.23 -19.49
C GLY A 311 7.14 11.36 -18.42
N ARG A 312 7.88 10.48 -17.74
CA ARG A 312 7.37 9.59 -16.68
C ARG A 312 7.55 10.21 -15.31
N ARG A 313 6.54 10.07 -14.44
CA ARG A 313 6.59 10.62 -13.08
C ARG A 313 6.59 9.48 -12.06
N PHE A 314 7.47 9.61 -11.07
CA PHE A 314 7.60 8.66 -9.96
C PHE A 314 7.44 9.42 -8.65
N GLU A 315 6.51 8.99 -7.81
CA GLU A 315 6.27 9.57 -6.49
C GLU A 315 6.12 8.45 -5.43
N VAL A 316 6.32 8.80 -4.17
CA VAL A 316 6.21 7.86 -3.05
C VAL A 316 4.95 8.17 -2.24
N LEU A 317 4.18 7.13 -1.94
CA LEU A 317 3.09 7.17 -0.97
C LEU A 317 3.60 6.61 0.37
N ASP A 318 4.14 7.49 1.21
CA ASP A 318 4.77 7.11 2.48
C ASP A 318 3.74 7.04 3.60
N ILE A 319 3.32 5.81 3.90
CA ILE A 319 2.30 5.48 4.91
C ILE A 319 2.90 4.89 6.19
N THR A 320 4.20 4.57 6.20
CA THR A 320 4.76 3.65 7.19
C THR A 320 4.95 4.31 8.54
N ARG A 321 5.82 5.32 8.65
CA ARG A 321 6.36 5.90 9.90
C ARG A 321 5.32 6.16 10.99
N ALA A 322 4.83 7.38 11.09
CA ALA A 322 3.95 7.76 12.18
C ALA A 322 2.47 7.47 11.84
N MET A 323 2.17 7.26 10.56
CA MET A 323 0.79 7.04 10.12
C MET A 323 0.30 5.63 10.46
N MET A 324 0.94 4.57 9.99
CA MET A 324 0.38 3.23 10.21
C MET A 324 1.02 2.47 11.37
N MET A 325 2.29 2.71 11.71
CA MET A 325 2.89 2.07 12.89
C MET A 325 2.16 2.41 14.19
N MET A 326 1.53 3.58 14.26
CA MET A 326 0.78 4.00 15.44
C MET A 326 -0.65 3.44 15.48
N ARG A 327 -1.05 2.59 14.53
CA ARG A 327 -2.46 2.18 14.36
C ARG A 327 -2.70 0.68 14.56
N PRO A 328 -2.26 0.06 15.67
CA PRO A 328 -2.57 -1.35 15.93
C PRO A 328 -4.09 -1.60 16.05
N ASP A 329 -4.86 -0.55 16.36
CA ASP A 329 -6.31 -0.53 16.43
C ASP A 329 -7.02 -0.71 15.08
N GLY A 330 -6.34 -0.46 13.96
CA GLY A 330 -6.94 -0.56 12.63
C GLY A 330 -7.14 -1.97 12.08
N HIS A 331 -6.58 -2.99 12.74
CA HIS A 331 -6.58 -4.36 12.23
C HIS A 331 -7.91 -5.08 12.51
N PRO A 332 -8.35 -5.99 11.63
CA PRO A 332 -9.51 -6.85 11.87
C PRO A 332 -9.37 -7.77 13.09
N GLY A 333 -8.16 -8.26 13.35
CA GLY A 333 -7.93 -9.24 14.42
C GLY A 333 -8.83 -10.45 14.27
N SER A 334 -9.61 -10.76 15.30
CA SER A 334 -10.58 -11.87 15.33
C SER A 334 -11.80 -11.63 14.44
N HIS A 335 -12.03 -10.38 14.01
CA HIS A 335 -13.15 -9.96 13.17
C HIS A 335 -12.87 -10.13 11.66
N TRP A 336 -11.82 -10.87 11.30
CA TRP A 336 -11.62 -11.35 9.94
C TRP A 336 -12.41 -12.64 9.71
N ARG A 337 -13.41 -12.63 8.82
CA ARG A 337 -14.15 -13.85 8.44
C ARG A 337 -13.94 -14.22 6.98
N THR A 338 -13.23 -15.32 6.75
CA THR A 338 -13.24 -16.03 5.46
C THR A 338 -14.07 -17.32 5.57
N LYS A 339 -14.68 -17.76 4.46
CA LYS A 339 -15.45 -19.03 4.40
C LYS A 339 -14.68 -20.28 4.88
N LYS A 340 -13.35 -20.18 5.05
CA LYS A 340 -12.44 -21.29 5.41
C LYS A 340 -11.80 -21.15 6.80
N GLN A 341 -12.13 -20.13 7.59
CA GLN A 341 -11.43 -19.89 8.85
C GLN A 341 -11.89 -20.86 9.95
N LYS A 342 -10.93 -21.62 10.49
CA LYS A 342 -11.09 -22.30 11.78
C LYS A 342 -11.12 -21.23 12.89
N LYS A 343 -11.97 -21.41 13.91
CA LYS A 343 -12.02 -20.53 15.10
C LYS A 343 -10.60 -20.34 15.67
N GLY A 344 -10.15 -19.09 15.87
CA GLY A 344 -8.89 -18.76 16.57
C GLY A 344 -7.76 -18.12 15.77
N TYR A 345 -7.96 -17.74 14.50
CA TYR A 345 -6.94 -17.05 13.70
C TYR A 345 -7.24 -15.54 13.62
N ASN A 346 -6.31 -14.70 14.10
CA ASN A 346 -6.43 -13.23 14.05
C ASN A 346 -5.63 -12.67 12.87
N ASP A 347 -6.25 -11.76 12.12
CA ASP A 347 -5.58 -11.04 11.04
C ASP A 347 -5.07 -9.68 11.53
N CYS A 348 -3.75 -9.57 11.71
CA CYS A 348 -3.06 -8.35 12.11
C CYS A 348 -2.15 -7.81 11.00
N VAL A 349 -2.45 -8.15 9.75
CA VAL A 349 -1.73 -7.71 8.55
C VAL A 349 -2.62 -6.82 7.68
N HIS A 350 -3.87 -7.21 7.50
CA HIS A 350 -4.87 -6.44 6.76
C HIS A 350 -5.52 -5.38 7.64
N TRP A 351 -6.26 -4.47 7.03
CA TRP A 351 -6.92 -3.34 7.70
C TRP A 351 -8.43 -3.45 7.56
N CYS A 352 -9.16 -3.06 8.60
CA CYS A 352 -10.61 -2.94 8.55
C CYS A 352 -11.04 -1.91 7.49
N LEU A 353 -12.20 -2.17 6.89
CA LEU A 353 -12.90 -1.25 5.98
C LEU A 353 -14.31 -0.99 6.52
N PRO A 354 -14.69 0.27 6.82
CA PRO A 354 -13.82 1.47 6.88
C PRO A 354 -12.71 1.34 7.94
N GLY A 355 -11.66 2.15 7.84
CA GLY A 355 -10.54 2.09 8.77
C GLY A 355 -9.36 3.01 8.44
N PRO A 356 -8.21 2.85 9.12
CA PRO A 356 -7.04 3.74 8.95
C PRO A 356 -6.46 3.75 7.53
N ILE A 357 -6.75 2.69 6.77
CA ILE A 357 -6.39 2.58 5.36
C ILE A 357 -7.04 3.64 4.48
N ASP A 358 -8.17 4.22 4.90
CA ASP A 358 -8.83 5.31 4.17
C ASP A 358 -7.94 6.56 4.13
N THR A 359 -7.10 6.78 5.15
CA THR A 359 -6.11 7.87 5.16
C THR A 359 -5.03 7.70 4.08
N TRP A 360 -4.80 6.48 3.58
CA TRP A 360 -3.89 6.28 2.45
C TRP A 360 -4.47 6.87 1.17
N ASN A 361 -5.80 6.91 1.07
CA ASN A 361 -6.50 7.50 -0.05
C ASN A 361 -6.58 9.03 0.05
N ASP A 362 -6.62 9.60 1.26
CA ASP A 362 -6.40 11.04 1.48
C ASP A 362 -5.03 11.47 0.93
N LEU A 363 -3.98 10.73 1.29
CA LEU A 363 -2.61 10.97 0.79
C LEU A 363 -2.51 10.76 -0.73
N LEU A 364 -3.13 9.70 -1.25
CA LEU A 364 -3.18 9.44 -2.69
C LEU A 364 -3.80 10.63 -3.41
N LEU A 365 -4.95 11.12 -2.95
CA LEU A 365 -5.63 12.29 -3.50
C LEU A 365 -4.74 13.53 -3.45
N ALA A 366 -4.05 13.75 -2.34
CA ALA A 366 -3.12 14.88 -2.18
C ALA A 366 -1.94 14.82 -3.17
N ILE A 367 -1.42 13.63 -3.48
CA ILE A 367 -0.36 13.46 -4.48
C ILE A 367 -0.92 13.63 -5.89
N LEU A 368 -2.10 13.10 -6.19
CA LEU A 368 -2.73 13.18 -7.50
C LEU A 368 -3.15 14.62 -7.88
N ARG A 369 -3.37 15.49 -6.89
CA ARG A 369 -3.63 16.93 -7.09
C ARG A 369 -2.39 17.75 -7.47
N LYS A 370 -1.18 17.24 -7.24
CA LYS A 370 0.08 17.90 -7.62
C LYS A 370 0.36 17.71 -9.10
#